data_AF-A0A2V9H5D1-F1
#
_entry.id   AF-A0A2V9H5D1-F1
#
_cell.length_a   1.000
_cell.length_b   1.000
_cell.length_c   1.000
_cell.angle_alpha   90.00
_cell.angle_beta   90.00
_cell.angle_gamma   90.00
#
_symmetry.space_group_name_H-M   'P 1'
#
loop_
_entity.id
_entity.type
_entity.pdbx_description
1 polymer ?
#
loop_
_entity_poly.entity_id
_entity_poly.type
_entity_poly.pdbx_seq_one_letter_code
_entity_poly.pdbx_strand_id
1 'polypeptide(L)'
;MIPRTFFLIALAFLFCASAEAQIAGDYLESRSADVYTGQCFANGEVGLTGDQAILAWHIHSGSWDGVKLDGFSVVAAVKANATLGDPYADPYPAKSVLIVDNRADARERGALAAFARHMGGQLLANVVNVINAPIDFQVAQEHHGSALLRAGDFVTLETR
;
A
#
# COMPACT_ATOMS: atom_id res chain seq x y z
N MET A 1 55.94 4.66 45.80
CA MET A 1 55.20 5.61 44.93
C MET A 1 54.96 4.91 43.61
N ILE A 2 53.70 4.59 43.32
CA ILE A 2 53.24 3.61 42.31
C ILE A 2 52.92 4.35 41.00
N PRO A 3 53.30 3.86 39.80
CA PRO A 3 53.06 4.55 38.54
C PRO A 3 51.60 4.39 38.12
N ARG A 4 51.01 5.46 37.56
CA ARG A 4 49.63 5.50 37.08
C ARG A 4 49.60 5.09 35.60
N THR A 5 49.21 3.86 35.33
CA THR A 5 48.90 3.37 33.99
C THR A 5 47.48 3.84 33.64
N PHE A 6 47.35 4.80 32.73
CA PHE A 6 46.04 5.19 32.16
C PHE A 6 45.71 4.24 31.01
N PHE A 7 44.71 3.39 31.22
CA PHE A 7 44.16 2.50 30.19
C PHE A 7 42.99 3.24 29.50
N LEU A 8 43.18 3.67 28.25
CA LEU A 8 42.14 4.25 27.42
C LEU A 8 41.40 3.11 26.70
N ILE A 9 40.17 2.82 27.12
CA ILE A 9 39.24 1.93 26.39
C ILE A 9 38.48 2.80 25.39
N ALA A 10 38.82 2.68 24.10
CA ALA A 10 38.04 3.25 23.01
C ALA A 10 36.92 2.28 22.62
N LEU A 11 35.68 2.59 23.01
CA LEU A 11 34.49 1.83 22.62
C LEU A 11 34.02 2.32 21.24
N ALA A 12 34.40 1.60 20.18
CA ALA A 12 33.91 1.85 18.83
C ALA A 12 32.48 1.32 18.72
N PHE A 13 31.49 2.21 18.83
CA PHE A 13 30.12 1.90 18.43
C PHE A 13 30.06 1.85 16.90
N LEU A 14 30.08 0.64 16.36
CA LEU A 14 29.76 0.38 14.96
C LEU A 14 28.25 0.60 14.78
N PHE A 15 27.85 1.80 14.37
CA PHE A 15 26.49 2.08 13.93
C PHE A 15 26.28 1.36 12.59
N CYS A 16 25.80 0.11 12.63
CA CYS A 16 25.20 -0.52 11.47
C CYS A 16 23.88 0.21 11.20
N ALA A 17 23.93 1.29 10.43
CA ALA A 17 22.75 1.79 9.76
C ALA A 17 22.31 0.67 8.80
N SER A 18 21.33 -0.13 9.21
CA SER A 18 20.60 -0.99 8.30
C SER A 18 20.00 -0.08 7.25
N ALA A 19 20.57 -0.08 6.05
CA ALA A 19 19.88 0.44 4.88
C ALA A 19 18.59 -0.37 4.77
N GLU A 20 17.50 0.20 5.24
CA GLU A 20 16.18 -0.39 5.12
C GLU A 20 15.98 -0.65 3.63
N ALA A 21 15.83 -1.92 3.25
CA ALA A 21 15.79 -2.31 1.86
C ALA A 21 14.57 -1.64 1.23
N GLN A 22 14.79 -0.55 0.50
CA GLN A 22 13.73 0.28 -0.03
C GLN A 22 12.87 -0.57 -0.97
N ILE A 23 11.57 -0.71 -0.66
CA ILE A 23 10.62 -1.38 -1.54
C ILE A 23 10.41 -0.48 -2.77
N ALA A 24 10.59 -1.07 -3.95
CA ALA A 24 10.33 -0.46 -5.24
C ALA A 24 9.31 -1.30 -6.01
N GLY A 25 8.39 -0.64 -6.69
CA GLY A 25 7.24 -1.28 -7.32
C GLY A 25 6.27 -0.30 -7.95
N ASP A 26 5.19 -0.85 -8.50
CA ASP A 26 4.08 -0.10 -9.06
C ASP A 26 3.00 0.15 -8.01
N TYR A 27 2.32 1.28 -8.13
CA TYR A 27 1.12 1.61 -7.39
C TYR A 27 -0.01 1.96 -8.35
N LEU A 28 -1.17 1.35 -8.13
CA LEU A 28 -2.38 1.62 -8.90
C LEU A 28 -3.51 1.94 -7.93
N GLU A 29 -4.17 3.06 -8.19
CA GLU A 29 -5.31 3.51 -7.43
C GLU A 29 -6.45 3.89 -8.36
N SER A 30 -7.65 3.41 -8.03
CA SER A 30 -8.89 3.88 -8.64
C SER A 30 -9.86 4.26 -7.54
N ARG A 31 -10.50 5.42 -7.68
CA ARG A 31 -11.55 5.91 -6.79
C ARG A 31 -12.86 5.97 -7.56
N SER A 32 -13.98 5.80 -6.86
CA SER A 32 -15.32 5.95 -7.45
C SER A 32 -15.75 7.41 -7.67
N ALA A 33 -14.86 8.37 -7.44
CA ALA A 33 -15.08 9.79 -7.71
C ALA A 33 -14.52 10.14 -9.09
N ASP A 34 -15.28 10.88 -9.88
CA ASP A 34 -14.73 11.52 -11.07
C ASP A 34 -13.78 12.66 -10.68
N VAL A 35 -12.79 12.93 -11.54
CA VAL A 35 -12.03 14.17 -11.45
C VAL A 35 -12.99 15.29 -11.82
N TYR A 36 -13.45 16.04 -10.82
CA TYR A 36 -14.43 17.10 -11.04
C TYR A 36 -13.88 18.16 -11.99
N THR A 37 -14.32 18.09 -13.25
CA THR A 37 -13.95 19.05 -14.29
C THR A 37 -14.64 20.41 -14.10
N GLY A 38 -15.59 20.52 -13.17
CA GLY A 38 -16.25 21.77 -12.81
C GLY A 38 -17.11 21.68 -11.55
N GLN A 39 -17.43 22.85 -10.98
CA GLN A 39 -18.18 23.05 -9.73
C GLN A 39 -19.55 22.34 -9.75
N CYS A 40 -20.21 22.27 -10.91
CA CYS A 40 -21.53 21.64 -11.05
C CYS A 40 -21.48 20.12 -10.87
N PHE A 41 -20.42 19.45 -11.35
CA PHE A 41 -20.21 18.01 -11.15
C PHE A 41 -19.87 17.73 -9.69
N ALA A 42 -18.96 18.51 -9.11
CA ALA A 42 -18.61 18.39 -7.69
C ALA A 42 -19.86 18.53 -6.79
N ASN A 43 -20.65 19.59 -6.97
CA ASN A 43 -21.87 19.80 -6.18
C ASN A 43 -22.96 18.73 -6.40
N GLY A 44 -22.94 18.05 -7.55
CA GLY A 44 -23.89 16.99 -7.86
C GLY A 44 -23.50 15.62 -7.31
N GLU A 45 -22.25 15.43 -6.89
CA GLU A 45 -21.69 14.11 -6.59
C GLU A 45 -21.02 13.99 -5.21
N VAL A 46 -20.46 15.08 -4.68
CA VAL A 46 -19.85 15.11 -3.35
C VAL A 46 -20.90 14.71 -2.30
N GLY A 47 -20.54 13.77 -1.44
CA GLY A 47 -21.43 13.18 -0.43
C GLY A 47 -22.39 12.12 -0.97
N LEU A 48 -22.42 11.85 -2.28
CA LEU A 48 -23.24 10.80 -2.89
C LEU A 48 -22.41 9.65 -3.47
N THR A 49 -21.22 9.94 -3.98
CA THR A 49 -20.26 8.95 -4.51
C THR A 49 -18.83 9.27 -4.03
N GLY A 50 -17.84 8.52 -4.52
CA GLY A 50 -16.43 8.76 -4.26
C GLY A 50 -15.91 8.21 -2.94
N ASP A 51 -16.71 7.42 -2.23
CA ASP A 51 -16.33 6.80 -0.96
C ASP A 51 -15.81 5.36 -1.12
N GLN A 52 -15.50 4.94 -2.35
CA GLN A 52 -14.90 3.64 -2.65
C GLN A 52 -13.57 3.80 -3.37
N ALA A 53 -12.61 2.93 -3.06
CA ALA A 53 -11.34 2.87 -3.77
C ALA A 53 -10.78 1.45 -3.88
N ILE A 54 -10.06 1.19 -4.96
CA ILE A 54 -9.14 0.07 -5.11
C ILE A 54 -7.73 0.63 -5.01
N LEU A 55 -6.95 0.15 -4.04
CA LEU A 55 -5.51 0.43 -3.92
C LEU A 55 -4.76 -0.84 -4.22
N ALA A 56 -3.73 -0.80 -5.05
CA ALA A 56 -2.96 -1.98 -5.40
C ALA A 56 -1.48 -1.65 -5.49
N TRP A 57 -0.66 -2.56 -4.98
CA TRP A 57 0.79 -2.50 -5.06
C TRP A 57 1.32 -3.76 -5.72
N HIS A 58 2.25 -3.60 -6.66
CA HIS A 58 3.07 -4.70 -7.18
C HIS A 58 4.53 -4.43 -6.84
N ILE A 59 5.14 -5.31 -6.04
CA ILE A 59 6.50 -5.12 -5.55
C ILE A 59 7.47 -5.73 -6.56
N HIS A 60 8.32 -4.91 -7.19
CA HIS A 60 9.38 -5.41 -8.06
C HIS A 60 10.56 -5.93 -7.25
N SER A 61 10.96 -5.18 -6.21
CA SER A 61 12.09 -5.56 -5.37
C SER A 61 12.00 -4.95 -3.98
N GLY A 62 12.47 -5.67 -2.97
CA GLY A 62 12.65 -5.16 -1.62
C GLY A 62 12.25 -6.16 -0.55
N SER A 63 12.32 -5.71 0.70
CA SER A 63 11.84 -6.49 1.83
C SER A 63 11.08 -5.62 2.82
N TRP A 64 10.15 -6.26 3.54
CA TRP A 64 9.41 -5.65 4.63
C TRP A 64 9.71 -6.42 5.90
N ASP A 65 10.23 -5.76 6.95
CA ASP A 65 10.61 -6.39 8.21
C ASP A 65 11.48 -7.66 8.04
N GLY A 66 12.40 -7.62 7.06
CA GLY A 66 13.31 -8.73 6.73
C GLY A 66 12.67 -9.88 5.94
N VAL A 67 11.44 -9.73 5.45
CA VAL A 67 10.76 -10.67 4.55
C VAL A 67 10.85 -10.15 3.12
N LYS A 68 11.45 -10.93 2.22
CA LYS A 68 11.58 -10.56 0.80
C LYS A 68 10.22 -10.61 0.12
N LEU A 69 9.87 -9.56 -0.62
CA LEU A 69 8.53 -9.43 -1.23
C LEU A 69 8.55 -9.28 -2.76
N ASP A 70 9.71 -9.44 -3.39
CA ASP A 70 9.89 -9.36 -4.84
C ASP A 70 8.85 -10.21 -5.61
N GLY A 71 8.19 -9.56 -6.57
CA GLY A 71 7.22 -10.18 -7.49
C GLY A 71 5.83 -10.39 -6.90
N PHE A 72 5.59 -10.11 -5.62
CA PHE A 72 4.26 -10.22 -5.03
C PHE A 72 3.44 -8.95 -5.18
N SER A 73 2.12 -9.13 -5.16
CA SER A 73 1.15 -8.05 -5.19
C SER A 73 0.21 -8.10 -3.99
N VAL A 74 -0.34 -6.95 -3.63
CA VAL A 74 -1.39 -6.83 -2.61
C VAL A 74 -2.39 -5.77 -3.05
N VAL A 75 -3.68 -6.05 -2.86
CA VAL A 75 -4.79 -5.19 -3.26
C VAL A 75 -5.67 -4.90 -2.05
N ALA A 76 -6.21 -3.70 -1.96
CA ALA A 76 -7.17 -3.29 -0.96
C ALA A 76 -8.43 -2.75 -1.63
N ALA A 77 -9.58 -3.32 -1.30
CA ALA A 77 -10.88 -2.72 -1.60
C ALA A 77 -11.34 -1.92 -0.38
N VAL A 78 -11.55 -0.62 -0.55
CA VAL A 78 -11.81 0.34 0.51
C VAL A 78 -13.21 0.91 0.38
N LYS A 79 -13.89 1.06 1.51
CA LYS A 79 -15.12 1.83 1.69
C LYS A 79 -14.90 2.84 2.80
N ALA A 80 -14.80 4.11 2.43
CA ALA A 80 -14.67 5.25 3.32
C ALA A 80 -16.02 5.67 3.92
N ASN A 81 -15.97 6.53 4.92
CA ASN A 81 -17.14 7.12 5.57
C ASN A 81 -17.69 8.36 4.83
N ALA A 82 -16.89 8.94 3.95
CA ALA A 82 -17.22 10.10 3.12
C ALA A 82 -16.44 10.06 1.80
N THR A 83 -16.77 10.98 0.88
CA THR A 83 -16.08 11.14 -0.40
C THR A 83 -14.57 11.36 -0.20
N LEU A 84 -13.75 10.52 -0.83
CA LEU A 84 -12.29 10.54 -0.71
C LEU A 84 -11.71 11.79 -1.38
N GLY A 85 -11.16 12.69 -0.56
CA GLY A 85 -10.56 13.95 -1.02
C GLY A 85 -11.48 15.17 -0.88
N ASP A 86 -12.70 14.99 -0.36
CA ASP A 86 -13.53 16.12 0.07
C ASP A 86 -12.88 16.84 1.26
N PRO A 87 -12.55 18.14 1.14
CA PRO A 87 -11.94 18.90 2.25
C PRO A 87 -12.92 19.21 3.39
N TYR A 88 -14.22 18.97 3.22
CA TYR A 88 -15.26 19.32 4.21
C TYR A 88 -15.82 18.13 4.99
N ALA A 89 -15.46 16.90 4.62
CA ALA A 89 -15.93 15.69 5.27
C ALA A 89 -14.76 14.79 5.71
N ASP A 90 -15.00 14.00 6.76
CA ASP A 90 -14.00 13.04 7.25
C ASP A 90 -14.24 11.66 6.60
N PRO A 91 -13.31 11.14 5.77
CA PRO A 91 -13.46 9.82 5.15
C PRO A 91 -13.25 8.66 6.15
N TYR A 92 -12.89 8.93 7.40
CA TYR A 92 -12.60 7.93 8.41
C TYR A 92 -13.75 7.74 9.44
N PRO A 93 -13.86 6.55 10.07
CA PRO A 93 -13.09 5.35 9.80
C PRO A 93 -13.51 4.69 8.48
N ALA A 94 -12.52 4.28 7.68
CA ALA A 94 -12.78 3.45 6.51
C ALA A 94 -12.84 1.97 6.91
N LYS A 95 -13.50 1.15 6.09
CA LYS A 95 -13.42 -0.32 6.13
C LYS A 95 -12.71 -0.80 4.89
N SER A 96 -11.91 -1.85 5.02
CA SER A 96 -11.22 -2.43 3.88
C SER A 96 -11.14 -3.94 3.90
N VAL A 97 -11.04 -4.53 2.72
CA VAL A 97 -10.69 -5.94 2.53
C VAL A 97 -9.35 -5.99 1.82
N LEU A 98 -8.40 -6.73 2.38
CA LEU A 98 -7.13 -7.01 1.71
C LEU A 98 -7.25 -8.29 0.89
N ILE A 99 -6.72 -8.26 -0.33
CA ILE A 99 -6.52 -9.42 -1.20
C ILE A 99 -5.01 -9.56 -1.36
N VAL A 100 -4.47 -10.67 -0.84
CA VAL A 100 -3.03 -10.96 -0.80
C VAL A 100 -2.73 -12.07 -1.78
N ASP A 101 -1.62 -11.96 -2.50
CA ASP A 101 -1.17 -12.94 -3.47
C ASP A 101 -1.15 -14.36 -2.88
N ASN A 102 -1.82 -15.30 -3.52
CA ASN A 102 -1.89 -16.68 -3.06
C ASN A 102 -0.56 -17.45 -3.22
N ARG A 103 0.36 -16.95 -4.06
CA ARG A 103 1.70 -17.51 -4.25
C ARG A 103 2.58 -17.34 -3.01
N ALA A 104 2.32 -16.29 -2.22
CA ALA A 104 3.06 -16.01 -0.99
C ALA A 104 2.78 -17.06 0.08
N ASP A 105 3.77 -17.40 0.91
CA ASP A 105 3.60 -18.23 2.10
C ASP A 105 2.98 -17.45 3.28
N ALA A 106 2.80 -18.09 4.43
CA ALA A 106 2.18 -17.45 5.59
C ALA A 106 2.96 -16.23 6.12
N ARG A 107 4.30 -16.27 6.08
CA ARG A 107 5.16 -15.18 6.55
C ARG A 107 5.14 -14.02 5.56
N GLU A 108 5.24 -14.34 4.27
CA GLU A 108 5.17 -13.38 3.16
C GLU A 108 3.80 -12.69 3.11
N ARG A 109 2.70 -13.43 3.30
CA ARG A 109 1.35 -12.86 3.39
C ARG A 109 1.20 -11.88 4.55
N GLY A 110 1.78 -12.21 5.72
CA GLY A 110 1.80 -11.32 6.87
C GLY A 110 2.56 -10.02 6.58
N ALA A 111 3.73 -10.13 5.95
CA ALA A 111 4.54 -8.99 5.54
C ALA A 111 3.85 -8.13 4.47
N LEU A 112 3.20 -8.73 3.46
CA LEU A 112 2.40 -8.01 2.46
C LEU A 112 1.24 -7.24 3.10
N ALA A 113 0.53 -7.86 4.04
CA ALA A 113 -0.56 -7.19 4.74
C ALA A 113 -0.06 -6.04 5.63
N ALA A 114 1.08 -6.21 6.29
CA ALA A 114 1.71 -5.16 7.09
C ALA A 114 2.19 -4.00 6.22
N PHE A 115 2.88 -4.29 5.11
CA PHE A 115 3.28 -3.32 4.11
C PHE A 115 2.06 -2.54 3.59
N ALA A 116 1.00 -3.22 3.14
CA ALA A 116 -0.19 -2.57 2.64
C ALA A 116 -0.83 -1.65 3.69
N ARG A 117 -0.96 -2.10 4.95
CA ARG A 117 -1.49 -1.28 6.05
C ARG A 117 -0.64 -0.03 6.31
N HIS A 118 0.68 -0.15 6.23
CA HIS A 118 1.58 0.99 6.36
C HIS A 118 1.36 1.99 5.22
N MET A 119 1.37 1.51 3.97
CA MET A 119 1.21 2.36 2.79
C MET A 119 -0.18 3.01 2.68
N GLY A 120 -1.24 2.27 3.01
CA GLY A 120 -2.62 2.76 2.95
C GLY A 120 -3.06 3.58 4.16
N GLY A 121 -2.23 3.66 5.22
CA GLY A 121 -2.49 4.47 6.40
C GLY A 121 -3.88 4.22 7.02
N GLN A 122 -4.60 5.31 7.30
CA GLN A 122 -5.90 5.23 7.97
C GLN A 122 -7.00 4.54 7.14
N LEU A 123 -6.87 4.48 5.80
CA LEU A 123 -7.83 3.75 4.96
C LEU A 123 -7.77 2.23 5.21
N LEU A 124 -6.61 1.74 5.64
CA LEU A 124 -6.34 0.34 5.95
C LEU A 124 -6.17 0.10 7.46
N ALA A 125 -6.54 1.06 8.31
CA ALA A 125 -6.52 0.87 9.76
C ALA A 125 -7.53 -0.19 10.23
N ASN A 126 -8.67 -0.30 9.56
CA ASN A 126 -9.75 -1.24 9.88
C ASN A 126 -10.02 -2.20 8.72
N VAL A 127 -9.06 -3.13 8.53
CA VAL A 127 -9.22 -4.26 7.61
C VAL A 127 -10.18 -5.28 8.22
N VAL A 128 -11.35 -5.43 7.62
CA VAL A 128 -12.42 -6.33 8.09
C VAL A 128 -12.28 -7.76 7.59
N ASN A 129 -11.49 -7.98 6.53
CA ASN A 129 -11.18 -9.32 6.02
C ASN A 129 -9.86 -9.34 5.24
N VAL A 130 -9.21 -10.50 5.19
CA VAL A 130 -8.03 -10.77 4.35
C VAL A 130 -8.31 -12.03 3.53
N ILE A 131 -8.17 -11.93 2.22
CA ILE A 131 -8.46 -12.99 1.26
C ILE A 131 -7.18 -13.34 0.49
N ASN A 132 -6.96 -14.62 0.22
CA ASN A 132 -5.89 -15.08 -0.65
C ASN A 132 -6.44 -15.37 -2.04
N ALA A 133 -5.87 -14.75 -3.08
CA ALA A 133 -6.30 -14.92 -4.46
C ALA A 133 -5.11 -14.79 -5.42
N PRO A 134 -5.18 -15.36 -6.64
CA PRO A 134 -4.21 -15.04 -7.68
C PRO A 134 -4.35 -13.56 -8.05
N ILE A 135 -3.21 -12.87 -8.23
CA ILE A 135 -3.18 -11.47 -8.62
C ILE A 135 -2.34 -11.32 -9.90
N ASP A 136 -2.94 -10.76 -10.93
CA ASP A 136 -2.28 -10.30 -12.15
C ASP A 136 -2.28 -8.77 -12.14
N PHE A 137 -1.10 -8.17 -12.23
CA PHE A 137 -0.89 -6.73 -12.18
C PHE A 137 0.12 -6.36 -13.25
N GLN A 138 -0.33 -5.58 -14.23
CA GLN A 138 0.50 -5.09 -15.33
C GLN A 138 0.32 -3.58 -15.49
N VAL A 139 1.42 -2.84 -15.53
CA VAL A 139 1.46 -1.42 -15.92
C VAL A 139 2.18 -1.32 -17.25
N ALA A 140 1.54 -0.73 -18.26
CA ALA A 140 2.15 -0.55 -19.57
C ALA A 140 3.28 0.49 -19.47
N GLN A 141 4.48 0.10 -19.91
CA GLN A 141 5.65 1.00 -19.91
C GLN A 141 5.64 1.96 -21.10
N GLU A 142 5.04 1.56 -22.22
CA GLU A 142 5.06 2.30 -23.49
C GLU A 142 3.86 3.23 -23.68
N HIS A 143 2.76 2.96 -22.99
CA HIS A 143 1.55 3.77 -22.99
C HIS A 143 1.29 4.29 -21.58
N HIS A 144 1.63 5.55 -21.34
CA HIS A 144 1.40 6.19 -20.04
C HIS A 144 -0.09 6.12 -19.68
N GLY A 145 -0.39 5.48 -18.55
CA GLY A 145 -1.74 5.43 -17.98
C GLY A 145 -2.53 4.15 -18.24
N SER A 146 -2.04 3.20 -19.05
CA SER A 146 -2.71 1.91 -19.25
C SER A 146 -2.21 0.86 -18.25
N ALA A 147 -3.12 0.23 -17.53
CA ALA A 147 -2.84 -0.78 -16.52
C ALA A 147 -3.97 -1.82 -16.48
N LEU A 148 -3.60 -3.06 -16.17
CA LEU A 148 -4.51 -4.17 -15.93
C LEU A 148 -4.26 -4.72 -14.53
N LEU A 149 -5.32 -4.82 -13.75
CA LEU A 149 -5.32 -5.49 -12.45
C LEU A 149 -6.46 -6.49 -12.38
N ARG A 150 -6.15 -7.74 -12.06
CA ARG A 150 -7.11 -8.79 -11.74
C ARG A 150 -6.72 -9.46 -10.43
N ALA A 151 -7.59 -9.43 -9.44
CA ALA A 151 -7.38 -10.10 -8.15
C ALA A 151 -8.50 -11.12 -7.90
N GLY A 152 -8.25 -12.37 -8.30
CA GLY A 152 -9.26 -13.43 -8.35
C GLY A 152 -10.54 -12.99 -9.06
N ASP A 153 -11.68 -13.33 -8.45
CA ASP A 153 -13.02 -12.94 -8.92
C ASP A 153 -13.54 -11.66 -8.23
N PHE A 154 -12.69 -10.98 -7.45
CA PHE A 154 -13.11 -9.86 -6.59
C PHE A 154 -12.88 -8.50 -7.24
N VAL A 155 -11.78 -8.33 -7.97
CA VAL A 155 -11.38 -7.05 -8.58
C VAL A 155 -10.96 -7.29 -10.02
N THR A 156 -11.49 -6.49 -10.92
CA THR A 156 -10.96 -6.27 -12.27
C THR A 156 -10.94 -4.77 -12.51
N LEU A 157 -9.77 -4.23 -12.85
CA LEU A 157 -9.55 -2.83 -13.14
C LEU A 157 -8.69 -2.76 -14.40
N GLU A 158 -9.15 -2.00 -15.38
CA GLU A 158 -8.47 -1.77 -16.65
C GLU A 158 -8.51 -0.27 -16.95
N THR A 159 -7.35 0.33 -17.17
CA THR A 159 -7.23 1.72 -17.61
C THR A 159 -6.78 1.78 -19.06
N ARG A 160 -7.25 2.81 -19.78
CA ARG A 160 -7.06 2.98 -21.22
C ARG A 160 -6.02 4.05 -21.49
#